data_AF-A0A091Q0W0-F1
#
_entry.id   AF-A0A091Q0W0-F1
#
_cell.length_a   1.000
_cell.length_b   1.000
_cell.length_c   1.000
_cell.angle_alpha   90.00
_cell.angle_beta   90.00
_cell.angle_gamma   90.00
#
_symmetry.space_group_name_H-M   'P 1'
#
loop_
_entity.id
_entity.type
_entity.pdbx_description
1 polymer ?
#
loop_
_entity_poly.entity_id
_entity_poly.type
_entity_poly.pdbx_seq_one_letter_code
_entity_poly.pdbx_strand_id
1 'polypeptide(L)'
;WLIYEEPGFQGVPLMLEPGEYPNLAFWEKKEAYIRSMRPLKMGGRKVEFSGEPKVIIYEKPFFEGRHVEIESEIFMFDDKESEEKTRLPLTSVGSMKVLGGLWVAYEKPGFEGHQYLLEEGAYRDWKDWGGYDEELQSLRPIVGDFTSSHMIMYSEKDFGSKGSNINVLGIISNLKDTGYGLRTQSINVLSGVWVAYENPEFTGEQYVLAKGLYPSIEAWGGKNCKISSVQPIVMDIVGSERGKIKVQLFSEPEFKGNCQIFEKNTRCIDSFAVKSSKILDGSCIVYDQEEFSGNQYVLEEGIYPDLTAMGCSPQAVLKSLRIINIELSEPCIALFEKVGFQGKKIEFSTEILNLQFLGYNPRIASVQVLGGV
;
A
#
# COMPACT_ATOMS: atom_id res chain seq x y z
N TRP A 1 9.97 -8.37 -22.40
CA TRP A 1 11.37 -8.09 -22.77
C TRP A 1 11.42 -6.91 -23.73
N LEU A 2 12.47 -6.09 -23.70
CA LEU A 2 12.73 -5.06 -24.70
C LEU A 2 13.90 -5.49 -25.60
N ILE A 3 13.70 -5.45 -26.91
CA ILE A 3 14.73 -5.72 -27.92
C ILE A 3 15.04 -4.44 -28.70
N TYR A 4 16.30 -4.30 -29.12
CA TYR A 4 16.84 -3.12 -29.80
C TYR A 4 17.63 -3.52 -31.03
N GLU A 5 17.51 -2.71 -32.08
CA GLU A 5 18.28 -2.87 -33.32
C GLU A 5 19.75 -2.52 -33.19
N GLU A 6 20.11 -1.64 -32.25
CA GLU A 6 21.48 -1.20 -32.04
C GLU A 6 22.08 -1.79 -30.75
N PRO A 7 23.42 -1.91 -30.67
CA PRO A 7 24.11 -2.27 -29.43
C PRO A 7 23.86 -1.23 -28.32
N GLY A 8 23.96 -1.67 -27.06
CA GLY A 8 23.91 -0.76 -25.91
C GLY A 8 22.53 -0.15 -25.59
N PHE A 9 21.44 -0.84 -25.94
CA PHE A 9 20.05 -0.39 -25.72
C PHE A 9 19.69 0.91 -26.42
N GLN A 10 20.30 1.17 -27.58
CA GLN A 10 20.07 2.35 -28.40
C GLN A 10 19.03 2.07 -29.49
N GLY A 11 18.38 3.12 -29.99
CA GLY A 11 17.32 3.02 -31.00
C GLY A 11 15.92 2.82 -30.42
N VAL A 12 14.95 2.54 -31.29
CA VAL A 12 13.54 2.34 -30.90
C VAL A 12 13.36 0.94 -30.30
N PRO A 13 12.95 0.80 -29.04
CA PRO A 13 12.73 -0.51 -28.43
C PRO A 13 11.45 -1.16 -28.95
N LEU A 14 11.48 -2.48 -29.11
CA LEU A 14 10.28 -3.29 -29.35
C LEU A 14 9.98 -4.16 -28.13
N MET A 15 8.71 -4.18 -27.69
CA MET A 15 8.26 -4.96 -26.54
C MET A 15 7.85 -6.37 -26.97
N LEU A 16 8.42 -7.37 -26.31
CA LEU A 16 8.03 -8.77 -26.42
C LEU A 16 7.33 -9.23 -25.14
N GLU A 17 6.13 -9.75 -25.30
CA GLU A 17 5.38 -10.47 -24.27
C GLU A 17 5.82 -11.95 -24.23
N PRO A 18 5.46 -12.72 -23.20
CA PRO A 18 5.66 -14.16 -23.21
C PRO A 18 4.93 -14.80 -24.41
N GLY A 19 5.66 -15.54 -25.25
CA GLY A 19 5.09 -16.20 -26.42
C GLY A 19 6.13 -16.65 -27.43
N GLU A 20 5.66 -17.26 -28.51
CA GLU A 20 6.49 -17.66 -29.65
C GLU A 20 6.35 -16.63 -30.79
N TYR A 21 7.49 -16.18 -31.32
CA TYR A 21 7.56 -15.21 -32.42
C TYR A 21 8.22 -15.87 -33.64
N PRO A 22 7.51 -16.72 -34.38
CA PRO A 22 8.11 -17.60 -35.40
C PRO A 22 8.56 -16.87 -36.66
N ASN A 23 8.14 -15.62 -36.89
CA ASN A 23 8.49 -14.85 -38.08
C ASN A 23 8.47 -13.34 -37.81
N LEU A 24 8.94 -12.58 -38.82
CA LEU A 24 9.10 -11.14 -38.70
C LEU A 24 7.81 -10.33 -38.80
N ALA A 25 6.66 -10.97 -39.02
CA ALA A 25 5.40 -10.27 -39.20
C ALA A 25 4.98 -9.52 -37.93
N PHE A 26 5.32 -10.04 -36.75
CA PHE A 26 5.01 -9.41 -35.47
C PHE A 26 5.62 -8.01 -35.34
N TRP A 27 6.82 -7.79 -35.88
CA TRP A 27 7.53 -6.52 -35.77
C TRP A 27 7.54 -5.69 -37.06
N GLU A 28 6.76 -6.08 -38.08
CA GLU A 28 6.65 -5.39 -39.39
C GLU A 28 8.00 -5.05 -40.05
N LYS A 29 9.05 -5.84 -39.76
CA LYS A 29 10.39 -5.63 -40.31
C LYS A 29 10.71 -6.62 -41.42
N LYS A 30 11.47 -6.14 -42.41
CA LYS A 30 11.99 -6.97 -43.51
C LYS A 30 13.21 -7.79 -43.11
N GLU A 31 13.98 -7.34 -42.13
CA GLU A 31 15.19 -7.99 -41.62
C GLU A 31 15.23 -7.92 -40.09
N ALA A 32 15.72 -8.98 -39.43
CA ALA A 32 15.91 -9.02 -37.98
C ALA A 32 17.35 -8.64 -37.61
N TYR A 33 17.51 -7.46 -37.01
CA TYR A 33 18.73 -7.10 -36.32
C TYR A 33 18.37 -6.91 -34.85
N ILE A 34 18.63 -7.91 -34.00
CA ILE A 34 18.55 -7.77 -32.54
C ILE A 34 19.99 -7.66 -32.06
N ARG A 35 20.45 -6.44 -31.74
CA ARG A 35 21.84 -6.20 -31.34
C ARG A 35 22.00 -5.90 -29.85
N SER A 36 20.90 -5.60 -29.15
CA SER A 36 20.86 -5.64 -27.69
C SER A 36 19.45 -5.94 -27.19
N MET A 37 19.34 -6.51 -25.99
CA MET A 37 18.07 -6.85 -25.36
C MET A 37 18.18 -6.75 -23.85
N ARG A 38 17.11 -6.29 -23.19
CA ARG A 38 17.01 -6.29 -21.74
C ARG A 38 15.64 -6.78 -21.29
N PRO A 39 15.54 -7.47 -20.15
CA PRO A 39 14.23 -7.72 -19.56
C PRO A 39 13.58 -6.37 -19.23
N LEU A 40 12.25 -6.31 -19.31
CA LEU A 40 11.53 -5.23 -18.65
C LEU A 40 11.77 -5.45 -17.15
N LYS A 41 12.29 -4.44 -16.46
CA LYS A 41 12.38 -4.49 -15.01
C LYS A 41 10.95 -4.48 -14.48
N MET A 42 10.66 -5.36 -13.53
CA MET A 42 9.41 -5.29 -12.79
C MET A 42 9.27 -3.86 -12.24
N GLY A 43 8.16 -3.20 -12.55
CA GLY A 43 7.82 -1.93 -11.91
C GLY A 43 7.68 -2.12 -10.41
N GLY A 44 7.69 -1.04 -9.64
CA GLY A 44 7.34 -1.14 -8.22
C GLY A 44 5.97 -1.80 -8.06
N ARG A 45 5.83 -2.67 -7.07
CA ARG A 45 4.56 -3.30 -6.71
C ARG A 45 3.60 -2.27 -6.17
N LYS A 46 2.32 -2.38 -6.55
CA LYS A 46 1.33 -1.39 -6.16
C LYS A 46 0.01 -1.99 -5.70
N VAL A 47 -0.71 -1.18 -4.94
CA VAL A 47 -2.11 -1.42 -4.58
C VAL A 47 -2.91 -0.16 -4.91
N GLU A 48 -4.09 -0.32 -5.51
CA GLU A 48 -4.95 0.80 -5.91
C GLU A 48 -6.08 1.03 -4.90
N PHE A 49 -6.67 -0.04 -4.36
CA PHE A 49 -7.87 0.01 -3.52
C PHE A 49 -7.66 -0.70 -2.17
N SER A 50 -6.78 -0.20 -1.31
CA SER A 50 -6.44 -0.87 -0.04
C SER A 50 -7.57 -0.94 1.00
N GLY A 51 -8.62 -0.11 0.89
CA GLY A 51 -9.68 0.02 1.90
C GLY A 51 -10.82 -1.01 1.83
N GLU A 52 -11.04 -1.61 0.67
CA GLU A 52 -12.13 -2.58 0.45
C GLU A 52 -11.58 -3.82 -0.28
N PRO A 53 -11.01 -4.79 0.47
CA PRO A 53 -10.49 -6.01 -0.13
C PRO A 53 -11.63 -6.81 -0.75
N LYS A 54 -11.52 -7.10 -2.05
CA LYS A 54 -12.54 -7.85 -2.79
C LYS A 54 -11.91 -8.68 -3.90
N VAL A 55 -12.23 -9.97 -3.92
CA VAL A 55 -11.79 -10.91 -4.96
C VAL A 55 -12.94 -11.80 -5.41
N ILE A 56 -13.03 -12.04 -6.71
CA ILE A 56 -13.94 -13.02 -7.30
C ILE A 56 -13.12 -14.21 -7.76
N ILE A 57 -13.48 -15.40 -7.29
CA ILE A 57 -12.80 -16.65 -7.63
C ILE A 57 -13.73 -17.51 -8.48
N TYR A 58 -13.19 -18.08 -9.54
CA TYR A 58 -13.90 -18.93 -10.48
C TYR A 58 -13.35 -20.36 -10.43
N GLU A 59 -14.25 -21.34 -10.54
CA GLU A 59 -13.96 -22.76 -10.50
C GLU A 59 -13.01 -23.21 -11.63
N LYS A 60 -13.11 -22.56 -12.80
CA LYS A 60 -12.38 -22.92 -14.02
C LYS A 60 -11.52 -21.77 -14.53
N PRO A 61 -10.51 -22.08 -15.37
CA PRO A 61 -9.76 -21.07 -16.11
C PRO A 61 -10.65 -20.14 -16.95
N PHE A 62 -10.13 -18.97 -17.30
CA PHE A 62 -10.77 -17.98 -18.17
C PHE A 62 -12.12 -17.45 -17.67
N PHE A 63 -12.30 -17.38 -16.34
CA PHE A 63 -13.48 -16.83 -15.65
C PHE A 63 -14.76 -17.62 -15.91
N GLU A 64 -14.63 -18.94 -16.05
CA GLU A 64 -15.75 -19.85 -16.29
C GLU A 64 -16.15 -20.67 -15.04
N GLY A 65 -17.30 -21.33 -15.12
CA GLY A 65 -17.80 -22.20 -14.05
C GLY A 65 -18.50 -21.43 -12.92
N ARG A 66 -18.63 -22.07 -11.76
CA ARG A 66 -19.16 -21.41 -10.56
C ARG A 66 -18.16 -20.37 -10.08
N HIS A 67 -18.66 -19.33 -9.42
CA HIS A 67 -17.81 -18.31 -8.81
C HIS A 67 -18.35 -17.92 -7.45
N VAL A 68 -17.45 -17.35 -6.64
CA VAL A 68 -17.76 -16.80 -5.33
C VAL A 68 -17.01 -15.49 -5.15
N GLU A 69 -17.66 -14.54 -4.49
CA GLU A 69 -17.08 -13.26 -4.11
C GLU A 69 -16.64 -13.31 -2.65
N ILE A 70 -15.44 -12.79 -2.38
CA ILE A 70 -14.76 -12.95 -1.10
C ILE A 70 -14.13 -11.62 -0.70
N GLU A 71 -14.35 -11.24 0.56
CA GLU A 71 -13.86 -9.98 1.14
C GLU A 71 -13.01 -10.25 2.40
N SER A 72 -12.87 -11.51 2.82
CA SER A 72 -12.12 -11.95 3.98
C SER A 72 -11.15 -13.09 3.65
N GLU A 73 -10.37 -13.52 4.63
CA GLU A 73 -9.50 -14.69 4.50
C GLU A 73 -10.25 -16.00 4.33
N ILE A 74 -9.59 -16.95 3.68
CA ILE A 74 -9.98 -18.34 3.48
C ILE A 74 -8.82 -19.19 3.96
N PHE A 75 -9.02 -19.89 5.06
CA PHE A 75 -8.01 -20.77 5.62
C PHE A 75 -7.86 -22.06 4.80
N MET A 76 -8.94 -22.53 4.16
CA MET A 76 -8.96 -23.74 3.33
C MET A 76 -10.14 -23.68 2.34
N PHE A 77 -9.91 -23.93 1.05
CA PHE A 77 -11.00 -24.01 0.06
C PHE A 77 -11.85 -25.28 0.19
N ASP A 78 -11.22 -26.45 0.45
CA ASP A 78 -11.91 -27.74 0.63
C ASP A 78 -12.08 -28.09 2.11
N ASP A 79 -12.80 -27.25 2.86
CA ASP A 79 -13.17 -27.58 4.23
C ASP A 79 -14.37 -28.54 4.24
N LYS A 80 -14.07 -29.83 4.34
CA LYS A 80 -15.09 -30.90 4.47
C LYS A 80 -15.71 -30.98 5.87
N GLU A 81 -15.10 -30.33 6.87
CA GLU A 81 -15.51 -30.36 8.28
C GLU A 81 -16.32 -29.11 8.70
N SER A 82 -16.28 -28.05 7.89
CA SER A 82 -17.11 -26.84 8.04
C SER A 82 -18.61 -27.13 7.94
N GLU A 83 -19.39 -26.56 8.87
CA GLU A 83 -20.86 -26.53 8.81
C GLU A 83 -21.31 -25.97 7.45
N GLU A 84 -22.44 -26.46 6.90
CA GLU A 84 -22.94 -26.16 5.55
C GLU A 84 -23.00 -24.67 5.16
N LYS A 85 -22.96 -23.75 6.13
CA LYS A 85 -23.00 -22.29 5.92
C LYS A 85 -21.64 -21.64 5.59
N THR A 86 -20.52 -22.28 5.91
CA THR A 86 -19.16 -21.76 5.63
C THR A 86 -18.45 -22.49 4.49
N ARG A 87 -19.07 -23.55 3.95
CA ARG A 87 -18.51 -24.29 2.81
C ARG A 87 -18.53 -23.41 1.57
N LEU A 88 -17.34 -23.07 1.08
CA LEU A 88 -17.22 -22.41 -0.20
C LEU A 88 -17.76 -23.35 -1.29
N PRO A 89 -18.54 -22.83 -2.26
CA PRO A 89 -19.16 -23.67 -3.29
C PRO A 89 -18.14 -24.15 -4.33
N LEU A 90 -16.84 -23.99 -4.12
CA LEU A 90 -15.78 -24.25 -5.08
C LEU A 90 -14.89 -25.39 -4.60
N THR A 91 -14.65 -26.37 -5.48
CA THR A 91 -13.74 -27.48 -5.24
C THR A 91 -12.34 -27.24 -5.81
N SER A 92 -12.16 -26.17 -6.60
CA SER A 92 -10.92 -25.79 -7.26
C SER A 92 -10.92 -24.29 -7.56
N VAL A 93 -9.71 -23.74 -7.77
CA VAL A 93 -9.50 -22.35 -8.17
C VAL A 93 -8.87 -22.34 -9.56
N GLY A 94 -9.68 -22.04 -10.59
CA GLY A 94 -9.22 -22.05 -11.98
C GLY A 94 -8.84 -20.68 -12.51
N SER A 95 -9.51 -19.61 -12.04
CA SER A 95 -9.17 -18.22 -12.37
C SER A 95 -9.69 -17.25 -11.31
N MET A 96 -9.21 -16.01 -11.29
CA MET A 96 -9.64 -15.01 -10.30
C MET A 96 -9.56 -13.57 -10.80
N LYS A 97 -10.37 -12.70 -10.20
CA LYS A 97 -10.32 -11.24 -10.38
C LYS A 97 -10.17 -10.58 -9.03
N VAL A 98 -9.05 -9.92 -8.81
CA VAL A 98 -8.85 -9.05 -7.64
C VAL A 98 -9.40 -7.69 -8.00
N LEU A 99 -10.51 -7.31 -7.37
CA LEU A 99 -11.22 -6.06 -7.61
C LEU A 99 -10.74 -4.94 -6.69
N GLY A 100 -10.27 -5.31 -5.50
CA GLY A 100 -9.74 -4.37 -4.55
C GLY A 100 -8.88 -5.04 -3.49
N GLY A 101 -7.97 -4.25 -2.96
CA GLY A 101 -7.00 -4.66 -1.95
C GLY A 101 -5.86 -5.48 -2.52
N LEU A 102 -4.89 -5.72 -1.66
CA LEU A 102 -3.78 -6.61 -1.94
C LEU A 102 -4.06 -7.96 -1.31
N TRP A 103 -3.83 -9.05 -2.05
CA TRP A 103 -4.10 -10.40 -1.57
C TRP A 103 -2.85 -11.27 -1.65
N VAL A 104 -2.79 -12.29 -0.79
CA VAL A 104 -1.79 -13.35 -0.88
C VAL A 104 -2.49 -14.69 -0.90
N ALA A 105 -2.32 -15.39 -2.03
CA ALA A 105 -2.71 -16.78 -2.18
C ALA A 105 -1.57 -17.70 -1.78
N TYR A 106 -1.94 -18.92 -1.39
CA TYR A 106 -1.03 -19.94 -0.92
C TYR A 106 -1.37 -21.28 -1.56
N GLU A 107 -0.32 -22.01 -1.93
CA GLU A 107 -0.39 -23.38 -2.46
C GLU A 107 -1.17 -24.31 -1.51
N LYS A 108 -0.94 -24.19 -0.20
CA LYS A 108 -1.48 -25.11 0.82
C LYS A 108 -2.51 -24.44 1.73
N PRO A 109 -3.33 -25.22 2.46
CA PRO A 109 -4.19 -24.69 3.50
C PRO A 109 -3.39 -23.99 4.59
N GLY A 110 -4.07 -23.12 5.35
CA GLY A 110 -3.49 -22.48 6.52
C GLY A 110 -2.38 -21.47 6.23
N PHE A 111 -2.37 -20.89 5.04
CA PHE A 111 -1.39 -19.90 4.59
C PHE A 111 0.04 -20.46 4.51
N GLU A 112 0.16 -21.72 4.09
CA GLU A 112 1.43 -22.44 3.95
C GLU A 112 1.81 -22.69 2.47
N GLY A 113 3.08 -23.08 2.25
CA GLY A 113 3.59 -23.39 0.92
C GLY A 113 4.05 -22.15 0.15
N HIS A 114 4.06 -22.26 -1.18
CA HIS A 114 4.44 -21.15 -2.05
C HIS A 114 3.42 -20.00 -1.95
N GLN A 115 3.92 -18.76 -1.88
CA GLN A 115 3.12 -17.54 -1.73
C GLN A 115 2.97 -16.85 -3.09
N TYR A 116 1.74 -16.44 -3.41
CA TYR A 116 1.40 -15.74 -4.65
C TYR A 116 0.82 -14.37 -4.30
N LEU A 117 1.60 -13.32 -4.54
CA LEU A 117 1.12 -11.94 -4.42
C LEU A 117 0.14 -11.62 -5.54
N LEU A 118 -1.05 -11.17 -5.17
CA LEU A 118 -2.13 -10.85 -6.08
C LEU A 118 -2.46 -9.35 -5.93
N GLU A 119 -2.00 -8.58 -6.91
CA GLU A 119 -2.38 -7.18 -7.12
C GLU A 119 -3.77 -7.12 -7.81
N GLU A 120 -4.40 -5.95 -7.80
CA GLU A 120 -5.66 -5.75 -8.54
C GLU A 120 -5.49 -6.10 -10.02
N GLY A 121 -6.44 -6.87 -10.56
CA GLY A 121 -6.31 -7.39 -11.91
C GLY A 121 -7.11 -8.66 -12.17
N ALA A 122 -6.99 -9.14 -13.41
CA ALA A 122 -7.68 -10.32 -13.90
C ALA A 122 -6.67 -11.41 -14.25
N TYR A 123 -6.72 -12.53 -13.52
CA TYR A 123 -5.83 -13.67 -13.66
C TYR A 123 -6.61 -14.84 -14.25
N ARG A 124 -6.30 -15.17 -15.50
CA ARG A 124 -7.06 -16.11 -16.34
C ARG A 124 -6.76 -17.56 -16.02
N ASP A 125 -5.57 -17.85 -15.53
CA ASP A 125 -5.16 -19.17 -15.07
C ASP A 125 -4.02 -19.05 -14.05
N TRP A 126 -3.52 -20.19 -13.59
CA TRP A 126 -2.47 -20.24 -12.58
C TRP A 126 -1.14 -19.65 -12.99
N LYS A 127 -0.86 -19.53 -14.29
CA LYS A 127 0.37 -18.92 -14.77
C LYS A 127 0.34 -17.40 -14.61
N ASP A 128 -0.85 -16.80 -14.72
CA ASP A 128 -1.01 -15.36 -14.57
C ASP A 128 -0.65 -14.87 -13.15
N TRP A 129 -0.90 -15.67 -12.10
CA TRP A 129 -0.47 -15.35 -10.73
C TRP A 129 0.90 -15.94 -10.35
N GLY A 130 1.62 -16.53 -11.31
CA GLY A 130 2.94 -17.11 -11.09
C GLY A 130 2.92 -18.42 -10.27
N GLY A 131 1.82 -19.17 -10.36
CA GLY A 131 1.71 -20.52 -9.80
C GLY A 131 2.75 -21.48 -10.35
N TYR A 132 3.23 -22.40 -9.52
CA TYR A 132 4.02 -23.55 -9.98
C TYR A 132 3.14 -24.62 -10.65
N ASP A 133 1.90 -24.72 -10.18
CA ASP A 133 0.84 -25.60 -10.66
C ASP A 133 -0.53 -24.97 -10.38
N GLU A 134 -1.60 -25.77 -10.52
CA GLU A 134 -2.99 -25.39 -10.28
C GLU A 134 -3.36 -25.37 -8.78
N GLU A 135 -2.45 -25.74 -7.87
CA GLU A 135 -2.76 -25.83 -6.45
C GLU A 135 -2.82 -24.45 -5.79
N LEU A 136 -4.00 -24.10 -5.28
CA LEU A 136 -4.25 -22.91 -4.49
C LEU A 136 -5.33 -23.26 -3.45
N GLN A 137 -4.92 -23.31 -2.17
CA GLN A 137 -5.77 -23.86 -1.11
C GLN A 137 -6.09 -22.88 0.02
N SER A 138 -5.38 -21.76 0.14
CA SER A 138 -5.75 -20.69 1.05
C SER A 138 -5.42 -19.31 0.49
N LEU A 139 -6.09 -18.29 1.02
CA LEU A 139 -6.04 -16.93 0.50
C LEU A 139 -6.37 -15.94 1.62
N ARG A 140 -5.68 -14.80 1.69
CA ARG A 140 -6.04 -13.74 2.63
C ARG A 140 -5.76 -12.35 2.07
N PRO A 141 -6.56 -11.34 2.45
CA PRO A 141 -6.23 -9.95 2.17
C PRO A 141 -5.05 -9.52 3.06
N ILE A 142 -4.23 -8.62 2.55
CA ILE A 142 -3.18 -7.96 3.31
C ILE A 142 -3.66 -6.55 3.66
N VAL A 143 -3.89 -6.36 4.95
CA VAL A 143 -4.15 -5.04 5.52
C VAL A 143 -2.83 -4.45 5.99
N GLY A 144 -2.48 -3.28 5.49
CA GLY A 144 -1.23 -2.62 5.82
C GLY A 144 -1.26 -1.14 5.49
N ASP A 145 -0.34 -0.40 6.08
CA ASP A 145 -0.03 0.96 5.67
C ASP A 145 0.86 0.88 4.42
N PHE A 146 0.38 1.40 3.29
CA PHE A 146 1.10 1.43 2.00
C PHE A 146 1.73 2.81 1.71
N THR A 147 1.68 3.73 2.68
CA THR A 147 2.17 5.11 2.54
C THR A 147 3.60 5.28 3.08
N SER A 148 3.97 4.50 4.09
CA SER A 148 5.31 4.47 4.67
C SER A 148 5.93 3.09 4.52
N SER A 149 7.24 3.03 4.31
CA SER A 149 7.98 1.79 4.11
C SER A 149 9.23 1.78 4.96
N HIS A 150 9.24 0.94 6.00
CA HIS A 150 10.44 0.72 6.82
C HIS A 150 10.53 -0.73 7.31
N MET A 151 11.59 -1.42 6.89
CA MET A 151 11.92 -2.76 7.34
C MET A 151 13.37 -2.83 7.81
N ILE A 152 13.64 -3.63 8.83
CA ILE A 152 15.00 -3.96 9.28
C ILE A 152 15.24 -5.44 9.08
N MET A 153 16.31 -5.79 8.38
CA MET A 153 16.73 -7.18 8.19
C MET A 153 17.99 -7.47 9.00
N TYR A 154 18.08 -8.66 9.58
CA TYR A 154 19.16 -9.10 10.46
C TYR A 154 19.77 -10.41 9.97
N SER A 155 21.10 -10.50 10.00
CA SER A 155 21.79 -11.72 9.59
C SER A 155 21.69 -12.85 10.61
N GLU A 156 21.22 -12.56 11.83
CA GLU A 156 20.99 -13.51 12.91
C GLU A 156 19.50 -13.74 13.18
N LYS A 157 19.18 -14.86 13.81
CA LYS A 157 17.83 -15.12 14.35
C LYS A 157 17.54 -14.20 15.53
N ASP A 158 16.27 -14.06 15.89
CA ASP A 158 15.80 -13.32 17.07
C ASP A 158 16.38 -11.90 17.18
N PHE A 159 16.53 -11.22 16.03
CA PHE A 159 17.03 -9.84 15.93
C PHE A 159 18.41 -9.64 16.58
N GLY A 160 19.24 -10.69 16.54
CA GLY A 160 20.54 -10.72 17.22
C GLY A 160 21.48 -9.60 16.81
N SER A 161 22.01 -8.87 17.80
CA SER A 161 22.91 -7.72 17.61
C SER A 161 24.35 -8.06 17.23
N LYS A 162 24.71 -9.35 17.24
CA LYS A 162 26.07 -9.83 16.93
C LYS A 162 26.38 -9.89 15.43
N GLY A 163 25.35 -9.87 14.58
CA GLY A 163 25.50 -9.91 13.13
C GLY A 163 25.20 -8.57 12.47
N SER A 164 25.27 -8.56 11.14
CA SER A 164 24.91 -7.40 10.33
C SER A 164 23.41 -7.14 10.38
N ASN A 165 23.01 -5.87 10.37
CA ASN A 165 21.64 -5.45 10.13
C ASN A 165 21.60 -4.33 9.09
N ILE A 166 20.46 -4.16 8.43
CA ILE A 166 20.24 -3.10 7.45
C ILE A 166 18.83 -2.52 7.59
N ASN A 167 18.73 -1.19 7.58
CA ASN A 167 17.47 -0.48 7.43
C ASN A 167 17.14 -0.36 5.94
N VAL A 168 15.96 -0.83 5.55
CA VAL A 168 15.44 -0.80 4.19
C VAL A 168 14.26 0.16 4.16
N LEU A 169 14.41 1.22 3.38
CA LEU A 169 13.41 2.30 3.23
C LEU A 169 12.82 2.37 1.81
N GLY A 170 13.24 1.49 0.91
CA GLY A 170 12.79 1.47 -0.48
C GLY A 170 13.28 0.24 -1.23
N ILE A 171 13.19 0.29 -2.55
CA ILE A 171 13.55 -0.81 -3.43
C ILE A 171 15.05 -1.10 -3.38
N ILE A 172 15.41 -2.37 -3.21
CA ILE A 172 16.79 -2.87 -3.37
C ILE A 172 16.75 -4.05 -4.34
N SER A 173 17.28 -3.85 -5.55
CA SER A 173 17.30 -4.90 -6.58
C SER A 173 18.41 -5.93 -6.39
N ASN A 174 19.43 -5.62 -5.59
CA ASN A 174 20.50 -6.55 -5.24
C ASN A 174 21.13 -6.21 -3.87
N LEU A 175 20.88 -7.04 -2.87
CA LEU A 175 21.38 -6.84 -1.50
C LEU A 175 22.90 -6.96 -1.36
N LYS A 176 23.60 -7.59 -2.32
CA LYS A 176 25.07 -7.60 -2.28
C LYS A 176 25.66 -6.19 -2.38
N ASP A 177 24.96 -5.30 -3.09
CA ASP A 177 25.46 -3.95 -3.38
C ASP A 177 25.39 -3.02 -2.16
N THR A 178 24.68 -3.42 -1.10
CA THR A 178 24.53 -2.65 0.14
C THR A 178 25.58 -2.98 1.20
N GLY A 179 26.37 -4.04 1.00
CA GLY A 179 27.33 -4.54 1.99
C GLY A 179 26.70 -5.35 3.15
N TYR A 180 25.37 -5.47 3.21
CA TYR A 180 24.68 -6.31 4.21
C TYR A 180 25.00 -7.81 4.03
N GLY A 181 25.10 -8.25 2.77
CA GLY A 181 25.25 -9.66 2.40
C GLY A 181 23.94 -10.28 1.93
N LEU A 182 23.91 -11.61 1.83
CA LEU A 182 22.73 -12.37 1.37
C LEU A 182 22.04 -13.18 2.46
N ARG A 183 22.60 -13.20 3.67
CA ARG A 183 22.09 -14.02 4.77
C ARG A 183 21.17 -13.17 5.63
N THR A 184 19.87 -13.47 5.56
CA THR A 184 18.83 -12.90 6.42
C THR A 184 18.19 -14.02 7.25
N GLN A 185 18.12 -13.84 8.56
CA GLN A 185 17.60 -14.84 9.49
C GLN A 185 16.52 -14.31 10.43
N SER A 186 16.36 -12.99 10.56
CA SER A 186 15.18 -12.37 11.15
C SER A 186 14.88 -11.02 10.50
N ILE A 187 13.61 -10.62 10.55
CA ILE A 187 13.10 -9.40 9.89
C ILE A 187 12.12 -8.70 10.82
N ASN A 188 12.28 -7.39 11.01
CA ASN A 188 11.33 -6.53 11.69
C ASN A 188 10.73 -5.55 10.68
N VAL A 189 9.45 -5.72 10.35
CA VAL A 189 8.72 -4.79 9.49
C VAL A 189 8.02 -3.76 10.39
N LEU A 190 8.53 -2.54 10.39
CA LEU A 190 8.03 -1.44 11.21
C LEU A 190 6.80 -0.77 10.57
N SER A 191 6.87 -0.55 9.26
CA SER A 191 5.79 0.00 8.42
C SER A 191 5.91 -0.53 6.99
N GLY A 192 4.83 -0.40 6.22
CA GLY A 192 4.78 -0.90 4.86
C GLY A 192 4.32 -2.34 4.76
N VAL A 193 4.07 -2.74 3.52
CA VAL A 193 4.03 -4.14 3.10
C VAL A 193 5.18 -4.35 2.15
N TRP A 194 5.89 -5.45 2.31
CA TRP A 194 7.11 -5.73 1.57
C TRP A 194 7.03 -7.06 0.84
N VAL A 195 7.77 -7.17 -0.26
CA VAL A 195 8.05 -8.44 -0.91
C VAL A 195 9.55 -8.65 -0.92
N ALA A 196 9.99 -9.73 -0.29
CA ALA A 196 11.36 -10.20 -0.34
C ALA A 196 11.50 -11.34 -1.35
N TYR A 197 12.62 -11.37 -2.06
CA TYR A 197 12.88 -12.36 -3.11
C TYR A 197 14.21 -13.07 -2.88
N GLU A 198 14.23 -14.36 -3.16
CA GLU A 198 15.42 -15.21 -3.02
C GLU A 198 16.57 -14.74 -3.92
N ASN A 199 16.27 -14.28 -5.14
CA ASN A 199 17.26 -13.90 -6.13
C ASN A 199 17.23 -12.38 -6.45
N PRO A 200 18.32 -11.83 -7.02
CA PRO A 200 18.35 -10.43 -7.45
C PRO A 200 17.27 -10.10 -8.48
N GLU A 201 17.01 -8.80 -8.66
CA GLU A 201 16.06 -8.26 -9.62
C GLU A 201 14.64 -8.86 -9.48
N PHE A 202 14.23 -9.16 -8.23
CA PHE A 202 12.87 -9.59 -7.86
C PHE A 202 12.46 -10.92 -8.48
N THR A 203 13.35 -11.92 -8.40
CA THR A 203 13.15 -13.26 -8.98
C THR A 203 13.32 -14.37 -7.96
N GLY A 204 12.88 -15.58 -8.32
CA GLY A 204 12.90 -16.76 -7.44
C GLY A 204 11.72 -16.78 -6.47
N GLU A 205 11.89 -17.48 -5.34
CA GLU A 205 10.87 -17.52 -4.30
C GLU A 205 10.58 -16.12 -3.75
N GLN A 206 9.29 -15.84 -3.53
CA GLN A 206 8.81 -14.57 -2.98
C GLN A 206 8.19 -14.75 -1.60
N TYR A 207 8.36 -13.76 -0.75
CA TYR A 207 7.85 -13.75 0.62
C TYR A 207 7.18 -12.41 0.90
N VAL A 208 5.88 -12.45 1.22
CA VAL A 208 5.11 -11.24 1.53
C VAL A 208 5.19 -10.98 3.02
N LEU A 209 5.69 -9.80 3.37
CA LEU A 209 6.02 -9.39 4.73
C LEU A 209 5.17 -8.17 5.09
N ALA A 210 4.17 -8.39 5.95
CA ALA A 210 3.38 -7.32 6.53
C ALA A 210 4.05 -6.79 7.81
N LYS A 211 3.52 -5.71 8.37
CA LYS A 211 3.98 -5.16 9.65
C LYS A 211 4.04 -6.25 10.73
N GLY A 212 5.19 -6.41 11.38
CA GLY A 212 5.38 -7.45 12.39
C GLY A 212 6.82 -7.88 12.60
N LEU A 213 6.99 -8.80 13.56
CA LEU A 213 8.26 -9.39 13.94
C LEU A 213 8.37 -10.82 13.41
N TYR A 214 9.42 -11.07 12.63
CA TYR A 214 9.72 -12.37 12.07
C TYR A 214 11.06 -12.88 12.62
N PRO A 215 11.06 -13.65 13.73
CA PRO A 215 12.28 -13.99 14.46
C PRO A 215 13.13 -15.08 13.78
N SER A 216 12.57 -15.80 12.79
CA SER A 216 13.25 -16.89 12.11
C SER A 216 12.75 -17.04 10.67
N ILE A 217 13.48 -17.80 9.85
CA ILE A 217 13.19 -18.03 8.43
C ILE A 217 11.79 -18.60 8.22
N GLU A 218 11.40 -19.50 9.12
CA GLU A 218 10.11 -20.19 9.09
C GLU A 218 8.95 -19.21 9.32
N ALA A 219 9.19 -18.11 10.04
CA ALA A 219 8.15 -17.12 10.34
C ALA A 219 7.62 -16.38 9.10
N TRP A 220 8.41 -16.30 8.02
CA TRP A 220 7.96 -15.77 6.72
C TRP A 220 7.75 -16.86 5.66
N GLY A 221 7.75 -18.14 6.05
CA GLY A 221 7.59 -19.27 5.14
C GLY A 221 8.82 -19.57 4.28
N GLY A 222 10.01 -19.07 4.66
CA GLY A 222 11.25 -19.34 3.94
C GLY A 222 11.75 -20.78 4.14
N LYS A 223 12.43 -21.31 3.12
CA LYS A 223 13.16 -22.60 3.20
C LYS A 223 14.66 -22.42 3.43
N ASN A 224 15.18 -21.23 3.15
CA ASN A 224 16.58 -20.89 3.30
C ASN A 224 16.74 -19.41 3.74
N CYS A 225 17.94 -19.03 4.16
CA CYS A 225 18.24 -17.68 4.66
C CYS A 225 18.58 -16.68 3.55
N LYS A 226 18.47 -17.05 2.28
CA LYS A 226 18.91 -16.24 1.16
C LYS A 226 17.81 -15.26 0.76
N ILE A 227 18.06 -13.97 0.99
CA ILE A 227 17.28 -12.88 0.41
C ILE A 227 18.25 -12.03 -0.39
N SER A 228 17.93 -11.79 -1.66
CA SER A 228 18.82 -11.05 -2.57
C SER A 228 18.20 -9.79 -3.13
N SER A 229 16.88 -9.62 -3.10
CA SER A 229 16.23 -8.36 -3.45
C SER A 229 14.95 -8.16 -2.66
N VAL A 230 14.56 -6.90 -2.45
CA VAL A 230 13.38 -6.51 -1.69
C VAL A 230 12.75 -5.28 -2.31
N GLN A 231 11.43 -5.18 -2.27
CA GLN A 231 10.72 -3.96 -2.65
C GLN A 231 9.48 -3.77 -1.76
N PRO A 232 9.17 -2.53 -1.37
CA PRO A 232 7.90 -2.22 -0.75
C PRO A 232 6.78 -2.30 -1.79
N ILE A 233 5.58 -2.57 -1.32
CA ILE A 233 4.34 -2.37 -2.05
C ILE A 233 3.85 -0.98 -1.66
N VAL A 234 3.73 -0.11 -2.65
CA VAL A 234 3.34 1.28 -2.46
C VAL A 234 1.97 1.51 -3.06
N MET A 235 1.17 2.39 -2.47
CA MET A 235 -0.10 2.76 -3.09
C MET A 235 0.16 3.48 -4.41
N ASP A 236 -0.51 3.10 -5.52
CA ASP A 236 -0.35 3.82 -6.79
C ASP A 236 -1.11 5.15 -6.77
N ILE A 237 -0.49 6.19 -6.21
CA ILE A 237 -1.07 7.54 -6.21
C ILE A 237 -1.01 8.16 -7.62
N VAL A 238 -0.24 7.58 -8.55
CA VAL A 238 0.18 8.24 -9.81
C VAL A 238 -0.59 7.75 -11.04
N GLY A 239 -1.33 6.64 -10.96
CA GLY A 239 -2.01 6.00 -12.10
C GLY A 239 -3.53 5.97 -12.03
N SER A 240 -4.12 5.87 -10.84
CA SER A 240 -5.57 5.84 -10.68
C SER A 240 -6.11 7.27 -10.73
N GLU A 241 -7.33 7.49 -11.22
CA GLU A 241 -8.06 8.76 -11.06
C GLU A 241 -8.37 9.11 -9.56
N ARG A 242 -7.64 8.53 -8.61
CA ARG A 242 -7.61 8.81 -7.18
C ARG A 242 -6.19 9.11 -6.67
N GLY A 243 -5.77 10.34 -6.94
CA GLY A 243 -5.09 11.22 -5.96
C GLY A 243 -5.95 12.44 -5.64
N LYS A 244 -7.26 12.36 -5.93
CA LYS A 244 -8.22 13.43 -5.70
C LYS A 244 -8.99 13.11 -4.44
N ILE A 245 -8.54 13.66 -3.33
CA ILE A 245 -9.30 13.73 -2.08
C ILE A 245 -10.73 14.14 -2.41
N LYS A 246 -11.72 13.33 -2.04
CA LYS A 246 -13.14 13.58 -2.34
C LYS A 246 -13.88 13.98 -1.07
N VAL A 247 -14.07 15.29 -0.94
CA VAL A 247 -14.87 15.86 0.16
C VAL A 247 -16.28 16.12 -0.35
N GLN A 248 -17.26 15.46 0.26
CA GLN A 248 -18.68 15.72 0.00
C GLN A 248 -19.22 16.62 1.11
N LEU A 249 -19.74 17.79 0.74
CA LEU A 249 -20.43 18.69 1.65
C LEU A 249 -21.91 18.72 1.32
N PHE A 250 -22.75 18.75 2.34
CA PHE A 250 -24.21 18.69 2.22
C PHE A 250 -24.86 19.90 2.87
N SER A 251 -25.96 20.38 2.29
CA SER A 251 -26.69 21.55 2.80
C SER A 251 -27.54 21.26 4.03
N GLU A 252 -27.82 19.98 4.34
CA GLU A 252 -28.61 19.56 5.50
C GLU A 252 -27.85 18.52 6.35
N PRO A 253 -28.22 18.34 7.63
CA PRO A 253 -27.73 17.23 8.46
C PRO A 253 -28.08 15.86 7.86
N GLU A 254 -27.41 14.80 8.33
CA GLU A 254 -27.64 13.42 7.90
C GLU A 254 -27.49 13.20 6.38
N PHE A 255 -26.59 13.97 5.74
CA PHE A 255 -26.22 13.86 4.33
C PHE A 255 -27.38 14.12 3.36
N LYS A 256 -28.30 15.00 3.75
CA LYS A 256 -29.48 15.37 2.96
C LYS A 256 -29.28 16.69 2.22
N GLY A 257 -30.23 17.02 1.34
CA GLY A 257 -30.24 18.29 0.61
C GLY A 257 -29.25 18.34 -0.55
N ASN A 258 -28.76 19.54 -0.87
CA ASN A 258 -27.80 19.75 -1.95
C ASN A 258 -26.44 19.18 -1.56
N CYS A 259 -25.81 18.45 -2.46
CA CYS A 259 -24.48 17.88 -2.27
C CYS A 259 -23.50 18.49 -3.28
N GLN A 260 -22.31 18.83 -2.80
CA GLN A 260 -21.19 19.21 -3.65
C GLN A 260 -19.94 18.42 -3.29
N ILE A 261 -19.23 18.01 -4.34
CA ILE A 261 -18.00 17.24 -4.25
C ILE A 261 -16.84 18.16 -4.56
N PHE A 262 -15.87 18.21 -3.66
CA PHE A 262 -14.65 18.99 -3.79
C PHE A 262 -13.46 18.05 -3.93
N GLU A 263 -12.69 18.29 -4.99
CA GLU A 263 -11.52 17.49 -5.37
C GLU A 263 -10.21 18.32 -5.37
N LYS A 264 -10.29 19.60 -5.02
CA LYS A 264 -9.16 20.53 -4.96
C LYS A 264 -9.39 21.61 -3.90
N ASN A 265 -8.32 22.31 -3.54
CA ASN A 265 -8.39 23.52 -2.72
C ASN A 265 -9.44 24.49 -3.27
N THR A 266 -10.35 24.93 -2.41
CA THR A 266 -11.48 25.78 -2.75
C THR A 266 -11.47 26.99 -1.84
N ARG A 267 -11.21 28.16 -2.43
CA ARG A 267 -11.04 29.43 -1.71
C ARG A 267 -12.35 30.06 -1.25
N CYS A 268 -13.47 29.68 -1.88
CA CYS A 268 -14.79 30.14 -1.52
C CYS A 268 -15.85 29.07 -1.80
N ILE A 269 -16.72 28.81 -0.81
CA ILE A 269 -17.87 27.90 -0.88
C ILE A 269 -19.14 28.76 -0.78
N ASP A 270 -19.69 29.15 -1.93
CA ASP A 270 -20.86 30.06 -2.00
C ASP A 270 -22.16 29.36 -2.39
N SER A 271 -22.10 28.06 -2.65
CA SER A 271 -23.23 27.30 -3.18
C SER A 271 -24.35 27.08 -2.16
N PHE A 272 -23.99 26.78 -0.91
CA PHE A 272 -24.92 26.61 0.20
C PHE A 272 -24.17 26.59 1.54
N ALA A 273 -24.92 26.78 2.63
CA ALA A 273 -24.40 26.60 3.99
C ALA A 273 -24.24 25.10 4.29
N VAL A 274 -23.01 24.69 4.59
CA VAL A 274 -22.68 23.29 4.90
C VAL A 274 -23.24 22.90 6.27
N LYS A 275 -23.86 21.71 6.34
CA LYS A 275 -24.44 21.16 7.57
C LYS A 275 -24.00 19.75 7.90
N SER A 276 -23.60 18.94 6.92
CA SER A 276 -22.97 17.63 7.12
C SER A 276 -21.90 17.36 6.06
N SER A 277 -20.99 16.42 6.29
CA SER A 277 -19.91 16.10 5.34
C SER A 277 -19.52 14.62 5.35
N LYS A 278 -18.98 14.15 4.22
CA LYS A 278 -18.30 12.87 4.11
C LYS A 278 -16.93 13.07 3.49
N ILE A 279 -15.91 12.54 4.14
CA ILE A 279 -14.54 12.51 3.64
C ILE A 279 -14.27 11.06 3.25
N LEU A 280 -14.26 10.81 1.95
CA LEU A 280 -14.16 9.45 1.42
C LEU A 280 -12.73 8.97 1.26
N ASP A 281 -11.78 9.90 1.21
CA ASP A 281 -10.38 9.62 0.88
C ASP A 281 -9.51 10.83 1.26
N GLY A 282 -8.52 10.63 2.13
CA GLY A 282 -7.59 11.65 2.64
C GLY A 282 -8.17 12.60 3.70
N SER A 283 -7.45 13.70 3.96
CA SER A 283 -7.82 14.69 4.99
C SER A 283 -7.94 16.09 4.39
N CYS A 284 -8.78 16.93 5.01
CA CYS A 284 -8.92 18.33 4.63
C CYS A 284 -9.03 19.25 5.85
N ILE A 285 -8.74 20.53 5.62
CA ILE A 285 -8.99 21.60 6.57
C ILE A 285 -10.11 22.45 6.00
N VAL A 286 -11.19 22.61 6.77
CA VAL A 286 -12.28 23.52 6.43
C VAL A 286 -12.20 24.76 7.31
N TYR A 287 -12.53 25.90 6.72
CA TYR A 287 -12.39 27.22 7.33
C TYR A 287 -13.73 27.91 7.40
N ASP A 288 -13.96 28.71 8.44
CA ASP A 288 -15.17 29.54 8.57
C ASP A 288 -15.10 30.88 7.81
N GLN A 289 -13.95 31.22 7.24
CA GLN A 289 -13.78 32.36 6.34
C GLN A 289 -13.22 31.92 4.97
N GLU A 290 -13.26 32.84 4.01
CA GLU A 290 -12.73 32.65 2.66
C GLU A 290 -11.19 32.66 2.67
N GLU A 291 -10.58 32.25 1.56
CA GLU A 291 -9.12 32.30 1.34
C GLU A 291 -8.29 31.60 2.45
N PHE A 292 -8.83 30.51 3.01
CA PHE A 292 -8.17 29.68 4.04
C PHE A 292 -7.83 30.46 5.33
N SER A 293 -8.72 31.36 5.72
CA SER A 293 -8.57 32.20 6.91
C SER A 293 -9.61 31.88 8.00
N GLY A 294 -9.46 32.44 9.19
CA GLY A 294 -10.37 32.20 10.31
C GLY A 294 -10.08 30.90 11.08
N ASN A 295 -11.12 30.33 11.68
CA ASN A 295 -11.05 29.11 12.47
C ASN A 295 -10.87 27.90 11.55
N GLN A 296 -10.06 26.94 11.98
CA GLN A 296 -9.71 25.75 11.21
C GLN A 296 -10.35 24.51 11.83
N TYR A 297 -10.94 23.67 10.98
CA TYR A 297 -11.56 22.41 11.36
C TYR A 297 -10.95 21.31 10.50
N VAL A 298 -10.18 20.42 11.12
CA VAL A 298 -9.53 19.30 10.42
C VAL A 298 -10.52 18.15 10.34
N LEU A 299 -10.79 17.69 9.12
CA LEU A 299 -11.63 16.55 8.84
C LEU A 299 -10.78 15.45 8.20
N GLU A 300 -10.73 14.32 8.87
CA GLU A 300 -10.08 13.10 8.41
C GLU A 300 -11.09 12.23 7.66
N GLU A 301 -10.63 11.12 7.10
CA GLU A 301 -11.51 10.14 6.47
C GLU A 301 -12.61 9.70 7.46
N GLY A 302 -13.87 9.86 7.05
CA GLY A 302 -14.98 9.69 7.96
C GLY A 302 -16.28 10.32 7.51
N ILE A 303 -17.31 10.06 8.32
CA ILE A 303 -18.68 10.46 8.08
C ILE A 303 -19.11 11.39 9.21
N TYR A 304 -19.51 12.62 8.86
CA TYR A 304 -19.84 13.68 9.80
C TYR A 304 -21.30 14.12 9.62
N PRO A 305 -22.25 13.54 10.38
CA PRO A 305 -23.68 13.76 10.18
C PRO A 305 -24.16 15.19 10.51
N ASP A 306 -23.37 15.96 11.25
CA ASP A 306 -23.65 17.35 11.57
C ASP A 306 -22.36 18.18 11.80
N LEU A 307 -22.50 19.49 12.01
CA LEU A 307 -21.40 20.41 12.32
C LEU A 307 -20.66 20.06 13.62
N THR A 308 -21.37 19.52 14.62
CA THR A 308 -20.74 19.14 15.90
C THR A 308 -19.78 17.97 15.68
N ALA A 309 -20.17 16.99 14.86
CA ALA A 309 -19.31 15.87 14.49
C ALA A 309 -18.05 16.34 13.75
N MET A 310 -18.13 17.42 12.97
CA MET A 310 -16.98 18.08 12.33
C MET A 310 -16.09 18.88 13.29
N GLY A 311 -16.41 18.91 14.59
CA GLY A 311 -15.72 19.77 15.56
C GLY A 311 -16.05 21.27 15.41
N CYS A 312 -17.07 21.61 14.62
CA CYS A 312 -17.51 22.96 14.38
C CYS A 312 -18.52 23.43 15.45
N SER A 313 -18.64 24.75 15.64
CA SER A 313 -19.77 25.32 16.37
C SER A 313 -21.09 25.03 15.61
N PRO A 314 -22.22 24.80 16.31
CA PRO A 314 -23.52 24.60 15.65
C PRO A 314 -23.97 25.75 14.73
N GLN A 315 -23.39 26.94 14.91
CA GLN A 315 -23.65 28.14 14.11
C GLN A 315 -22.52 28.46 13.11
N ALA A 316 -21.50 27.60 13.00
CA ALA A 316 -20.40 27.82 12.08
C ALA A 316 -20.89 27.85 10.63
N VAL A 317 -20.26 28.70 9.83
CA VAL A 317 -20.50 28.80 8.38
C VAL A 317 -19.18 28.51 7.70
N LEU A 318 -19.09 27.34 7.06
CA LEU A 318 -17.88 26.92 6.36
C LEU A 318 -17.79 27.64 5.00
N LYS A 319 -16.64 28.25 4.74
CA LYS A 319 -16.43 29.21 3.63
C LYS A 319 -15.26 28.88 2.72
N SER A 320 -14.24 28.17 3.19
CA SER A 320 -13.18 27.67 2.30
C SER A 320 -12.66 26.31 2.76
N LEU A 321 -12.03 25.58 1.85
CA LEU A 321 -11.58 24.20 2.07
C LEU A 321 -10.21 23.98 1.45
N ARG A 322 -9.26 23.54 2.26
CA ARG A 322 -7.92 23.15 1.82
C ARG A 322 -7.75 21.65 1.94
N ILE A 323 -7.40 21.03 0.85
CA ILE A 323 -7.08 19.61 0.76
C ILE A 323 -5.64 19.39 1.25
N ILE A 324 -5.45 18.38 2.11
CA ILE A 324 -4.16 17.98 2.64
C ILE A 324 -3.60 16.87 1.74
N ASN A 325 -2.85 17.25 0.69
CA ASN A 325 -2.06 16.30 -0.10
C ASN A 325 -0.67 16.21 0.54
N ILE A 326 -0.41 15.23 1.40
CA ILE A 326 0.91 15.11 2.01
C ILE A 326 1.40 13.66 2.01
N GLU A 327 2.65 13.49 1.58
CA GLU A 327 3.48 12.31 1.82
C GLU A 327 3.76 12.23 3.33
N LEU A 328 3.22 11.22 4.00
CA LEU A 328 3.37 11.04 5.45
C LEU A 328 4.81 10.63 5.79
N SER A 329 5.54 11.48 6.51
CA SER A 329 6.77 11.08 7.21
C SER A 329 6.48 10.77 8.67
N GLU A 330 7.38 10.08 9.38
CA GLU A 330 7.19 9.83 10.82
C GLU A 330 6.95 11.14 11.58
N PRO A 331 5.91 11.22 12.44
CA PRO A 331 5.63 12.42 13.21
C PRO A 331 6.77 12.69 14.18
N CYS A 332 7.31 13.90 14.13
CA CYS A 332 8.37 14.36 15.01
C CYS A 332 8.23 15.87 15.21
N ILE A 333 7.99 16.28 16.46
CA ILE A 333 7.86 17.68 16.84
C ILE A 333 8.80 18.00 17.98
N ALA A 334 9.51 19.12 17.87
CA ALA A 334 10.40 19.66 18.89
C ALA A 334 9.83 20.95 19.47
N LEU A 335 9.66 21.00 20.78
CA LEU A 335 9.20 22.17 21.54
C LEU A 335 10.39 22.83 22.25
N PHE A 336 10.39 24.16 22.31
CA PHE A 336 11.45 24.96 22.92
C PHE A 336 10.88 25.98 23.92
N GLU A 337 11.52 26.11 25.08
CA GLU A 337 11.09 27.05 26.13
C GLU A 337 11.37 28.53 25.80
N LYS A 338 12.22 28.84 24.81
CA LYS A 338 12.49 30.21 24.36
C LYS A 338 12.18 30.40 22.88
N VAL A 339 12.03 31.66 22.47
CA VAL A 339 11.87 32.05 21.06
C VAL A 339 13.13 31.72 20.25
N GLY A 340 12.97 31.50 18.94
CA GLY A 340 14.08 31.24 18.02
C GLY A 340 14.75 29.87 18.18
N PHE A 341 14.00 28.85 18.64
CA PHE A 341 14.49 27.47 18.84
C PHE A 341 15.62 27.35 19.87
N GLN A 342 15.57 28.18 20.91
CA GLN A 342 16.58 28.23 21.98
C GLN A 342 16.03 27.70 23.31
N GLY A 343 16.93 27.37 24.23
CA GLY A 343 16.58 26.84 25.55
C GLY A 343 16.39 25.33 25.56
N LYS A 344 15.67 24.81 26.56
CA LYS A 344 15.42 23.37 26.71
C LYS A 344 14.57 22.87 25.55
N LYS A 345 15.09 21.88 24.81
CA LYS A 345 14.42 21.18 23.71
C LYS A 345 13.71 19.94 24.27
N ILE A 346 12.47 19.71 23.82
CA ILE A 346 11.70 18.51 24.14
C ILE A 346 11.15 17.97 22.82
N GLU A 347 11.39 16.69 22.53
CA GLU A 347 10.94 16.05 21.29
C GLU A 347 9.86 15.02 21.57
N PHE A 348 8.87 14.96 20.69
CA PHE A 348 7.79 13.99 20.70
C PHE A 348 7.61 13.39 19.32
N SER A 349 7.38 12.08 19.26
CA SER A 349 7.09 11.35 18.04
C SER A 349 5.77 10.56 18.10
N THR A 350 5.00 10.78 19.17
CA THR A 350 3.71 10.12 19.42
C THR A 350 2.75 11.12 20.05
N GLU A 351 1.47 10.76 20.14
CA GLU A 351 0.46 11.57 20.82
C GLU A 351 0.81 11.85 22.29
N ILE A 352 0.49 13.06 22.76
CA ILE A 352 0.69 13.48 24.15
C ILE A 352 -0.59 14.10 24.66
N LEU A 353 -1.24 13.41 25.60
CA LEU A 353 -2.52 13.86 26.18
C LEU A 353 -2.34 15.06 27.12
N ASN A 354 -1.22 15.12 27.86
CA ASN A 354 -0.97 16.21 28.81
C ASN A 354 0.53 16.37 29.11
N LEU A 355 1.11 17.52 28.73
CA LEU A 355 2.53 17.83 28.96
C LEU A 355 2.89 17.97 30.45
N GLN A 356 2.01 18.54 31.26
CA GLN A 356 2.26 18.73 32.70
C GLN A 356 2.27 17.40 33.46
N PHE A 357 1.40 16.46 33.08
CA PHE A 357 1.34 15.13 33.68
C PHE A 357 2.64 14.34 33.45
N LEU A 358 3.30 14.58 32.32
CA LEU A 358 4.62 14.04 32.00
C LEU A 358 5.78 14.81 32.65
N GLY A 359 5.48 15.79 33.51
CA GLY A 359 6.47 16.58 34.23
C GLY A 359 7.13 17.69 33.41
N TYR A 360 6.59 18.01 32.23
CA TYR A 360 7.10 19.11 31.40
C TYR A 360 6.42 20.44 31.74
N ASN A 361 7.19 21.53 31.61
CA ASN A 361 6.65 22.88 31.72
C ASN A 361 5.94 23.24 30.41
N PRO A 362 4.64 23.61 30.42
CA PRO A 362 3.90 23.92 29.20
C PRO A 362 4.23 25.31 28.63
N ARG A 363 5.13 26.10 29.25
CA ARG A 363 5.58 27.38 28.71
C ARG A 363 6.51 27.17 27.51
N ILE A 364 5.91 26.92 26.35
CA ILE A 364 6.59 26.76 25.06
C ILE A 364 6.59 28.10 24.33
N ALA A 365 7.74 28.50 23.79
CA ALA A 365 7.93 29.79 23.12
C ALA A 365 8.39 29.66 21.65
N SER A 366 8.83 28.48 21.21
CA SER A 366 8.94 28.14 19.78
C SER A 366 8.81 26.64 19.56
N VAL A 367 8.43 26.26 18.33
CA VAL A 367 8.09 24.88 17.95
C VAL A 367 8.67 24.59 16.57
N GLN A 368 9.34 23.46 16.41
CA GLN A 368 9.87 22.96 15.15
C GLN A 368 9.23 21.61 14.83
N VAL A 369 8.53 21.52 13.70
CA VAL A 369 8.04 20.25 13.16
C VAL A 369 9.16 19.66 12.31
N LEU A 370 9.68 18.50 12.71
CA LEU A 370 10.80 17.80 12.09
C LEU A 370 10.33 16.69 11.14
N GLY A 371 9.10 16.19 11.34
CA GLY A 371 8.43 15.22 10.50
C GLY A 371 6.96 15.07 10.89
N GLY A 372 6.16 14.44 10.03
CA GLY A 372 4.71 14.32 10.18
C GLY A 372 3.95 15.46 9.53
N VAL A 373 2.63 15.36 9.55
CA VAL A 373 1.68 16.40 9.12
C VAL A 373 1.16 17.16 10.34
#